data_AF-A0A3D0TXE6-F1
#
_entry.id   AF-A0A3D0TXE6-F1
#
_cell.length_a   1.000
_cell.length_b   1.000
_cell.length_c   1.000
_cell.angle_alpha   90.00
_cell.angle_beta   90.00
_cell.angle_gamma   90.00
#
_symmetry.space_group_name_H-M   'P 1'
#
loop_
_entity.id
_entity.type
_entity.pdbx_description
1 polymer ?
#
loop_
_entity_poly.entity_id
_entity_poly.type
_entity_poly.pdbx_seq_one_letter_code
_entity_poly.pdbx_strand_id
1 'polypeptide(L)'
;GAGKSTLVNVLFGLYRPDAGQVVIADEPVQLTGPDDAISRGVGMVHQHFQLVPPMSVVRNIVLGAEPTRLAMVDLDFARDQVLALQQRF
;
A
#
# COMPACT_ATOMS: atom_id res chain seq x y z
N GLY A 1 -1.84 -26.50 1.31
CA GLY A 1 -1.53 -25.16 1.82
C GLY A 1 -0.08 -25.12 2.25
N ALA A 2 0.79 -24.49 1.45
CA ALA A 2 2.23 -24.42 1.73
C ALA A 2 2.63 -23.18 2.56
N GLY A 3 1.67 -22.49 3.18
CA GLY A 3 1.94 -21.31 4.01
C GLY A 3 2.16 -19.98 3.27
N LYS A 4 2.11 -19.93 1.92
CA LYS A 4 2.38 -18.70 1.14
C LYS A 4 1.56 -17.48 1.58
N SER A 5 0.23 -17.61 1.64
CA SER A 5 -0.63 -16.49 2.03
C SER A 5 -0.41 -16.08 3.49
N THR A 6 -0.14 -17.06 4.37
CA THR A 6 0.22 -16.79 5.76
C THR A 6 1.53 -15.99 5.85
N LEU A 7 2.55 -16.37 5.08
CA LEU A 7 3.82 -15.64 5.02
C LEU A 7 3.62 -14.21 4.53
N VAL A 8 2.85 -14.01 3.45
CA VAL A 8 2.54 -12.67 2.93
C VAL A 8 1.79 -11.84 3.98
N ASN A 9 0.82 -12.43 4.68
CA ASN A 9 0.10 -11.74 5.75
C ASN A 9 1.00 -11.35 6.93
N VAL A 10 2.00 -12.17 7.27
CA VAL A 10 3.02 -11.82 8.28
C VAL A 10 3.89 -10.65 7.80
N LEU A 11 4.36 -10.68 6.55
CA LEU A 11 5.16 -9.60 5.96
C LEU A 11 4.40 -8.28 5.82
N PHE A 12 3.06 -8.35 5.78
CA PHE A 12 2.20 -7.17 5.70
C PHE A 12 1.58 -6.78 7.06
N GLY A 13 2.03 -7.39 8.16
CA GLY A 13 1.58 -7.04 9.51
C GLY A 13 0.15 -7.46 9.86
N LEU A 14 -0.50 -8.28 9.03
CA LEU A 14 -1.85 -8.81 9.29
C LEU A 14 -1.83 -9.95 10.32
N TYR A 15 -0.73 -10.70 10.39
CA TYR A 15 -0.50 -11.75 11.38
C TYR A 15 0.84 -11.55 12.08
N ARG A 16 0.91 -11.91 13.37
CA ARG A 16 2.17 -11.97 14.11
C ARG A 16 2.80 -13.35 13.93
N PRO A 17 4.13 -13.41 13.70
CA PRO A 17 4.82 -14.69 13.71
C PRO A 17 4.91 -15.24 15.14
N ASP A 18 4.71 -16.55 15.32
CA ASP A 18 4.87 -17.20 16.62
C ASP A 18 6.34 -17.26 17.07
N ALA A 19 7.26 -17.31 16.10
CA ALA A 19 8.72 -17.32 16.32
C ALA A 19 9.46 -16.75 15.10
N GLY A 20 10.72 -16.38 15.29
CA GLY A 20 11.58 -15.77 14.27
C GLY A 20 11.46 -14.25 14.23
N GLN A 21 11.98 -13.64 13.16
CA GLN A 21 11.96 -12.20 12.98
C GLN A 21 11.70 -11.84 11.52
N VAL A 22 11.06 -10.69 11.30
CA VAL A 22 10.93 -10.07 9.97
C VAL A 22 12.02 -9.00 9.86
N VAL A 23 12.72 -8.98 8.73
CA VAL A 23 13.76 -7.99 8.42
C VAL A 23 13.38 -7.31 7.11
N ILE A 24 13.32 -5.98 7.10
CA ILE A 24 13.03 -5.17 5.90
C ILE A 24 14.18 -4.18 5.74
N ALA A 25 14.84 -4.19 4.57
CA ALA A 25 16.00 -3.34 4.30
C ALA A 25 17.08 -3.41 5.40
N ASP A 26 17.46 -4.63 5.78
CA ASP A 26 18.44 -4.95 6.83
C ASP A 26 18.06 -4.52 8.27
N GLU A 27 16.84 -4.01 8.48
CA GLU A 27 16.33 -3.67 9.81
C GLU A 27 15.34 -4.72 10.33
N PRO A 28 15.55 -5.26 11.54
CA PRO A 28 14.53 -6.07 12.22
C PRO A 28 13.29 -5.21 12.54
N VAL A 29 12.11 -5.72 12.21
CA VAL A 29 10.84 -4.99 12.39
C VAL A 29 9.83 -5.77 13.21
N GLN A 30 9.04 -5.04 14.00
CA GLN A 30 7.81 -5.54 14.57
C GLN A 30 6.64 -4.82 13.89
N LEU A 31 5.92 -5.56 13.05
CA LEU A 31 4.75 -5.04 12.34
C LEU A 31 3.51 -5.29 13.21
N THR A 32 2.78 -4.22 13.49
CA THR A 32 1.52 -4.24 14.25
C THR A 32 0.29 -4.06 13.36
N GLY A 33 0.50 -3.64 12.12
CA GLY A 33 -0.52 -3.59 11.08
C GLY A 33 0.04 -3.23 9.69
N PRO A 34 -0.84 -3.13 8.68
CA PRO A 34 -0.47 -2.77 7.31
C PRO A 34 0.27 -1.44 7.17
N ASP A 35 -0.09 -0.43 7.96
CA ASP A 35 0.53 0.90 7.89
C ASP A 35 2.03 0.86 8.21
N ASP A 36 2.45 -0.05 9.10
CA ASP A 36 3.87 -0.26 9.42
C ASP A 36 4.64 -0.84 8.22
N ALA A 37 4.00 -1.72 7.44
CA ALA A 37 4.61 -2.29 6.24
C ALA A 37 4.68 -1.24 5.11
N ILE A 38 3.61 -0.47 4.93
CA ILE A 38 3.51 0.58 3.90
C ILE A 38 4.53 1.69 4.16
N SER A 39 4.66 2.16 5.40
CA SER A 39 5.65 3.19 5.76
C SER A 39 7.10 2.76 5.52
N ARG A 40 7.35 1.46 5.42
CA ARG A 40 8.65 0.85 5.10
C ARG A 40 8.80 0.47 3.62
N GLY A 41 7.85 0.87 2.77
CA GLY A 41 7.90 0.64 1.33
C GLY A 41 7.43 -0.74 0.87
N VAL A 42 6.77 -1.51 1.73
CA VAL A 42 6.18 -2.81 1.36
C VAL A 42 4.75 -2.61 0.88
N GLY A 43 4.50 -2.91 -0.40
CA GLY A 43 3.15 -2.95 -0.99
C GLY A 43 2.63 -4.38 -1.18
N MET A 44 1.31 -4.57 -1.08
CA MET A 44 0.65 -5.86 -1.28
C MET A 44 -0.36 -5.80 -2.42
N VAL A 45 -0.33 -6.81 -3.29
CA VAL A 45 -1.37 -7.04 -4.30
C VAL A 45 -2.28 -8.16 -3.82
N HIS A 46 -3.55 -7.85 -3.60
CA HIS A 46 -4.54 -8.83 -3.15
C HIS A 46 -4.99 -9.75 -4.30
N GLN A 47 -5.14 -11.05 -4.02
CA GLN A 47 -5.62 -12.03 -5.02
C GLN A 47 -7.10 -11.87 -5.37
N HIS A 48 -7.91 -11.41 -4.40
CA HIS A 48 -9.32 -11.14 -4.59
C HIS A 48 -9.57 -9.64 -4.55
N PHE A 49 -10.44 -9.15 -5.43
CA PHE A 49 -10.83 -7.75 -5.47
C PHE A 49 -11.42 -7.33 -4.12
N GLN A 50 -10.79 -6.34 -3.49
CA GLN A 50 -11.41 -5.64 -2.38
C GLN A 50 -12.38 -4.61 -2.97
N LEU A 51 -13.60 -4.57 -2.45
CA LEU A 51 -14.73 -3.83 -3.01
C LEU A 51 -14.52 -2.32 -2.86
N VAL A 52 -13.86 -1.71 -3.84
CA VAL A 52 -13.96 -0.26 -4.08
C VAL A 52 -14.87 -0.04 -5.28
N PRO A 53 -15.73 0.99 -5.28
CA PRO A 53 -16.51 1.34 -6.46
C PRO A 53 -15.59 1.59 -7.68
N PRO A 54 -16.07 1.39 -8.91
CA PRO A 54 -15.34 1.79 -10.10
C PRO A 54 -14.94 3.27 -10.03
N MET A 55 -13.69 3.56 -10.36
CA MET A 55 -13.10 4.90 -10.32
C MET A 55 -12.41 5.21 -11.64
N SER A 56 -12.20 6.51 -11.92
CA SER A 56 -11.27 6.89 -12.97
C SER A 56 -9.85 6.48 -12.61
N VAL A 57 -8.99 6.31 -13.62
CA VAL A 57 -7.57 5.94 -13.44
C VAL A 57 -6.88 6.86 -12.44
N VAL A 58 -7.05 8.18 -12.58
CA VAL A 58 -6.46 9.17 -11.65
C VAL A 58 -6.92 8.91 -10.22
N ARG A 59 -8.23 8.77 -9.98
CA ARG A 59 -8.79 8.52 -8.64
C ARG A 59 -8.33 7.20 -8.05
N ASN A 60 -8.18 6.16 -8.87
CA ASN A 60 -7.69 4.86 -8.40
C ASN A 60 -6.21 4.91 -8.00
N ILE A 61 -5.37 5.62 -8.75
CA ILE A 61 -3.94 5.74 -8.47
C ILE A 61 -3.69 6.53 -7.18
N VAL A 62 -4.45 7.61 -6.93
CA VAL A 62 -4.26 8.45 -5.74
C VAL A 62 -5.11 8.01 -4.53
N LEU A 63 -5.79 6.86 -4.60
CA LEU A 63 -6.63 6.38 -3.52
C LEU A 63 -5.80 6.13 -2.24
N GLY A 64 -6.18 6.77 -1.14
CA GLY A 64 -5.42 6.73 0.14
C GLY A 64 -4.28 7.75 0.22
N ALA A 65 -4.03 8.50 -0.85
CA ALA A 65 -3.04 9.57 -0.92
C ALA A 65 -3.62 10.80 -1.66
N GLU A 66 -4.93 11.01 -1.56
CA GLU A 66 -5.62 12.06 -2.30
C GLU A 66 -5.10 13.45 -1.90
N PRO A 67 -4.58 14.25 -2.85
CA PRO A 67 -4.23 15.63 -2.55
C PRO A 67 -5.51 16.41 -2.25
N THR A 68 -5.45 17.27 -1.24
CA THR A 68 -6.60 18.10 -0.84
C THR A 68 -6.27 19.59 -0.94
N ARG A 69 -7.23 20.37 -1.42
CA ARG A 69 -7.21 21.84 -1.42
C ARG A 69 -8.54 22.33 -0.87
N LEU A 70 -8.47 23.18 0.17
CA LEU A 70 -9.67 23.67 0.88
C LEU A 70 -10.61 22.53 1.32
N ALA A 71 -10.03 21.46 1.89
CA ALA A 71 -10.72 20.24 2.32
C ALA A 71 -11.46 19.45 1.22
N MET A 72 -11.29 19.80 -0.05
CA MET A 72 -11.78 19.02 -1.19
C MET A 72 -10.64 18.32 -1.90
N VAL A 73 -10.91 17.16 -2.51
CA VAL A 73 -9.93 16.45 -3.33
C VAL A 73 -9.59 17.29 -4.57
N ASP A 74 -8.31 17.58 -4.76
CA ASP A 74 -7.80 18.34 -5.90
C ASP A 74 -7.42 17.38 -7.05
N LEU A 75 -8.40 17.09 -7.92
CA LEU A 75 -8.21 16.16 -9.03
C LEU A 75 -7.31 16.70 -10.14
N ASP A 76 -7.20 18.02 -10.29
CA ASP A 76 -6.33 18.63 -11.29
C ASP A 76 -4.87 18.42 -10.86
N PHE A 77 -4.56 18.74 -9.61
CA PHE A 77 -3.24 18.47 -9.05
C PHE A 77 -2.91 16.97 -8.98
N ALA A 78 -3.88 16.12 -8.66
CA ALA A 78 -3.72 14.67 -8.70
C ALA A 78 -3.32 14.18 -10.11
N ARG A 79 -3.98 14.71 -11.15
CA ARG A 79 -3.67 14.37 -12.55
C ARG A 79 -2.24 14.78 -12.92
N ASP A 80 -1.84 16.00 -12.56
CA ASP A 80 -0.50 16.50 -12.85
C ASP A 80 0.58 15.63 -12.19
N GLN A 81 0.36 15.19 -10.94
CA GLN A 81 1.26 14.27 -10.26
C GLN A 81 1.35 12.90 -10.95
N VAL A 82 0.22 12.34 -11.38
CA VAL A 82 0.20 11.05 -12.09
C VAL A 82 0.96 11.15 -13.42
N LEU A 83 0.77 12.24 -14.18
CA LEU A 83 1.49 12.47 -15.43
C LEU A 83 2.98 12.68 -15.21
N ALA A 84 3.38 13.38 -14.14
CA ALA A 84 4.78 13.54 -13.78
C ALA A 84 5.43 12.19 -13.41
N LEU A 85 4.70 11.30 -12.73
CA LEU A 85 5.17 9.95 -12.40
C LEU A 85 5.46 9.13 -13.66
N GLN A 86 4.59 9.23 -14.67
CA GLN A 86 4.73 8.58 -15.98
C GLN A 86 5.92 9.08 -16.80
N GLN A 87 6.45 10.27 -16.50
CA GLN A 87 7.69 10.76 -17.13
C GLN A 87 8.95 10.28 -16.41
N ARG A 88 8.83 9.89 -15.14
CA ARG A 88 9.94 9.48 -14.27
C ARG A 88 10.25 7.98 -14.37
N PHE A 89 9.25 7.16 -14.70
CA PHE A 89 9.35 5.70 -14.84
C PHE A 89 8.79 5.26 -16.19
#